data_AF-A0A976L070-F1
#
_entry.id   AF-A0A976L070-F1
#
_cell.length_a   1.000
_cell.length_b   1.000
_cell.length_c   1.000
_cell.angle_alpha   90.00
_cell.angle_beta   90.00
_cell.angle_gamma   90.00
#
_symmetry.space_group_name_H-M   'P 1'
#
loop_
_entity.id
_entity.type
_entity.pdbx_description
1 polymer ?
#
loop_
_entity_poly.entity_id
_entity_poly.type
_entity_poly.pdbx_seq_one_letter_code
_entity_poly.pdbx_strand_id
1 'polypeptide(L)' 'MAVVLKTLDLAEAERILCEEALRSAGSIVEAARLLGITRHALKRRIVRHSIEWPTPAAPPISTWSN' A
#
# COMPACT_ATOMS: atom_id res chain seq x y z
N MET A 1 -6.79 8.02 5.50
CA MET A 1 -7.01 6.70 4.89
C MET A 1 -7.96 5.93 5.80
N ALA A 2 -9.10 5.47 5.29
CA ALA A 2 -10.05 4.64 6.04
C ALA A 2 -10.14 3.28 5.36
N VAL A 3 -10.05 2.19 6.13
CA VAL A 3 -10.06 0.82 5.62
C VAL A 3 -11.22 0.07 6.28
N VAL A 4 -12.00 -0.65 5.49
CA VAL A 4 -13.10 -1.49 5.99
C VAL A 4 -12.58 -2.91 6.20
N LEU A 5 -12.70 -3.40 7.43
CA LEU A 5 -12.34 -4.77 7.78
C LEU A 5 -13.56 -5.68 7.60
N LYS A 6 -13.42 -6.74 6.82
CA LYS A 6 -14.50 -7.73 6.58
C LYS A 6 -14.58 -8.77 7.70
N THR A 7 -13.47 -9.01 8.39
CA THR A 7 -13.32 -9.98 9.47
C THR A 7 -12.48 -9.36 10.59
N LEU A 8 -12.55 -9.94 11.79
CA LEU A 8 -11.69 -9.57 12.93
C LEU A 8 -10.34 -10.31 12.90
N ASP A 9 -9.87 -10.69 11.71
CA ASP A 9 -8.56 -11.30 11.54
C ASP A 9 -7.49 -10.21 11.43
N LEU A 10 -6.56 -10.21 12.38
CA LEU A 10 -5.47 -9.24 12.46
C LEU A 10 -4.52 -9.35 11.27
N ALA A 11 -4.24 -10.57 10.78
CA ALA A 11 -3.33 -10.77 9.67
C ALA A 11 -3.90 -10.18 8.39
N GLU A 12 -5.18 -10.44 8.13
CA GLU A 12 -5.88 -9.90 6.97
C GLU A 12 -6.05 -8.38 7.06
N ALA A 13 -6.40 -7.86 8.24
CA ALA A 13 -6.47 -6.42 8.48
C ALA A 13 -5.12 -5.73 8.21
N GLU A 14 -4.03 -6.32 8.70
CA GLU A 14 -2.68 -5.82 8.48
C GLU A 14 -2.29 -5.84 7.00
N ARG A 15 -2.68 -6.88 6.27
CA ARG A 15 -2.46 -6.99 4.82
C ARG A 15 -3.15 -5.87 4.06
N ILE A 16 -4.47 -5.71 4.26
CA ILE A 16 -5.28 -4.70 3.56
C ILE A 16 -4.75 -3.29 3.86
N LEU A 17 -4.38 -3.03 5.12
CA LEU A 17 -3.87 -1.72 5.53
C LEU A 17 -2.52 -1.39 4.88
N CYS A 18 -1.63 -2.39 4.75
CA CYS A 18 -0.37 -2.22 4.03
C CYS A 18 -0.58 -2.00 2.54
N GLU A 19 -1.47 -2.76 1.90
CA GLU A 19 -1.78 -2.57 0.48
C GLU A 19 -2.37 -1.19 0.20
N GLU A 20 -3.27 -0.71 1.05
CA GLU A 20 -3.89 0.59 0.85
C GLU A 20 -2.90 1.74 1.05
N ALA A 21 -1.98 1.60 2.01
CA ALA A 21 -0.88 2.54 2.17
C ALA A 21 0.06 2.55 0.95
N LEU A 22 0.33 1.38 0.37
CA LEU A 22 1.14 1.25 -0.85
C LEU A 22 0.43 1.77 -2.10
N ARG A 23 -0.89 1.62 -2.20
CA ARG A 23 -1.69 2.20 -3.28
C ARG A 23 -1.79 3.73 -3.18
N SER A 24 -1.93 4.24 -1.96
CA SER A 24 -2.06 5.68 -1.69
C SER A 24 -0.73 6.44 -1.80
N ALA A 25 0.40 5.75 -1.63
CA ALA A 25 1.73 6.36 -1.63
C ALA A 25 2.51 6.02 -2.90
N GLY A 26 3.30 6.96 -3.41
CA GLY A 26 4.17 6.72 -4.57
C GLY A 26 5.43 5.92 -4.25
N SER A 27 5.74 5.72 -2.97
CA SER A 27 6.96 5.06 -2.52
C SER A 27 6.77 4.29 -1.20
N ILE A 28 7.64 3.29 -0.96
CA ILE A 28 7.65 2.51 0.29
C ILE A 28 7.92 3.39 1.52
N VAL A 29 8.66 4.48 1.34
CA VAL A 29 9.01 5.41 2.42
C VAL A 29 7.78 6.23 2.83
N GLU A 30 7.05 6.75 1.85
CA GLU A 30 5.81 7.49 2.08
C GLU A 30 4.72 6.57 2.66
N ALA A 31 4.57 5.35 2.13
CA ALA A 31 3.64 4.36 2.67
C ALA A 31 3.93 4.05 4.15
N ALA A 32 5.21 3.85 4.50
CA ALA A 32 5.61 3.61 5.88
C ALA A 32 5.30 4.82 6.78
N ARG A 33 5.50 6.03 6.27
CA ARG A 33 5.12 7.29 6.97
C ARG A 33 3.62 7.38 7.21
N LEU A 34 2.78 7.05 6.23
CA LEU A 34 1.32 7.06 6.37
C LEU A 34 0.85 6.09 7.46
N LEU A 35 1.53 4.96 7.58
CA LEU A 35 1.26 3.94 8.59
C LEU A 35 1.88 4.24 9.97
N GLY A 36 2.73 5.27 10.08
CA GLY A 36 3.44 5.58 11.33
C GLY A 36 4.50 4.53 11.73
N ILE A 37 5.03 3.76 10.76
CA ILE A 37 6.04 2.72 11.00
C ILE A 37 7.33 3.01 10.21
N THR A 38 8.38 2.24 10.48
CA THR A 38 9.63 2.34 9.71
C THR A 38 9.52 1.60 8.37
N ARG A 39 10.30 2.03 7.37
CA ARG A 39 10.45 1.33 6.08
C ARG A 39 10.80 -0.16 6.26
N HIS A 40 11.68 -0.48 7.23
CA HIS A 40 12.08 -1.86 7.51
C HIS A 40 10.92 -2.69 8.07
N ALA A 41 10.10 -2.11 8.94
CA ALA A 41 8.90 -2.77 9.45
C ALA A 41 7.90 -3.05 8.32
N LEU A 42 7.67 -2.08 7.42
CA LEU A 42 6.80 -2.25 6.27
C LEU A 42 7.33 -3.35 5.32
N LYS A 43 8.63 -3.34 5.00
CA LYS A 43 9.24 -4.37 4.14
C LYS A 43 9.05 -5.79 4.70
N ARG A 44 9.18 -5.98 6.02
CA ARG A 44 8.93 -7.29 6.65
C ARG A 44 7.47 -7.73 6.55
N ARG A 45 6.52 -6.78 6.65
CA ARG A 45 5.08 -7.06 6.52
C ARG A 45 4.70 -7.44 5.10
N ILE A 46 5.28 -6.78 4.09
CA ILE A 46 5.12 -7.12 2.67
C ILE A 46 5.54 -8.57 2.43
N VAL A 47 6.70 -8.98 2.93
CA VAL A 47 7.19 -10.37 2.78
C VAL A 47 6.32 -11.35 3.56
N ARG A 48 5.94 -11.02 4.80
CA ARG A 48 5.12 -11.89 5.67
C ARG A 48 3.74 -12.18 5.07
N HIS A 49 3.11 -11.16 4.50
CA HIS A 49 1.75 -11.24 3.97
C HIS A 49 1.72 -11.47 2.46
N SER A 50 2.87 -11.73 1.83
CA SER A 50 3.02 -11.92 0.38
C SER A 50 2.30 -10.83 -0.43
N ILE A 51 2.44 -9.58 0.00
CA ILE A 51 1.78 -8.44 -0.65
C ILE A 51 2.51 -8.16 -1.98
N GLU A 52 1.77 -8.27 -3.08
CA GLU A 52 2.26 -7.83 -4.38
C GLU A 52 2.37 -6.30 -4.39
N TRP A 53 3.52 -5.80 -4.87
CA TRP A 53 3.73 -4.36 -4.96
C TRP A 53 2.74 -3.78 -5.99
N PRO A 54 1.82 -2.87 -5.60
CA PRO A 54 0.94 -2.26 -6.58
C PRO A 54 1.81 -1.45 -7.54
N THR A 55 1.86 -1.87 -8.80
CA THR A 55 2.52 -1.08 -9.84
C THR A 55 1.85 0.30 -9.83
N PRO A 56 2.61 1.41 -9.76
CA PRO A 56 1.99 2.72 -9.78
C PRO A 56 1.09 2.78 -11.02
N ALA A 57 -0.20 3.03 -10.80
CA ALA A 57 -1.16 3.15 -11.89
C ALA A 57 -0.57 4.14 -12.88
N ALA A 58 -0.33 3.68 -14.12
CA ALA A 58 0.29 4.49 -15.14
C ALA A 58 -0.43 5.85 -15.18
N PRO A 59 0.31 6.98 -15.18
CA PRO A 59 -0.34 8.28 -15.28
C PRO A 59 -1.26 8.25 -16.51
N PRO A 60 -2.47 8.83 -16.43
CA PRO A 60 -3.40 8.82 -17.55
C PRO A 60 -2.67 9.36 -18.77
N ILE A 61 -2.61 8.55 -19.85
CA ILE A 61 -2.00 8.93 -21.13
C ILE A 61 -2.60 10.29 -21.49
N SER A 62 -1.79 11.34 -21.44
CA SER A 62 -2.18 12.63 -21.96
C SER A 62 -2.32 12.48 -23.46
N THR A 63 -3.54 12.28 -23.94
CA THR A 63 -3.85 12.39 -25.36
C THR A 63 -3.66 13.85 -25.75
N TRP A 64 -2.46 14.18 -26.19
CA TRP A 64 -2.21 15.42 -26.90
C TRP A 64 -2.92 15.30 -28.25
N SER A 65 -4.14 15.84 -28.30
CA SER A 65 -4.82 16.11 -29.56
C SER A 65 -4.18 17.34 -30.18
N ASN A 66 -3.51 17.13 -31.31
CA ASN A 66 -3.01 18.16 -32.22
C ASN A 66 -4.11 18.50 -33.24
#